data_AF-A0AAD9ZNE1-F1
#
_entry.id   AF-A0AAD9ZNE1-F1
#
_cell.length_a   1.000
_cell.length_b   1.000
_cell.length_c   1.000
_cell.angle_alpha   90.00
_cell.angle_beta   90.00
_cell.angle_gamma   90.00
#
_symmetry.space_group_name_H-M   'P 1'
#
loop_
_entity.id
_entity.type
_entity.pdbx_description
1 polymer ?
#
loop_
_entity_poly.entity_id
_entity_poly.type
_entity_poly.pdbx_seq_one_letter_code
_entity_poly.pdbx_strand_id
1 'polypeptide(L)' 'MEVRSVCANADHDLVVPHISTEYWISNLNLTADEDWRPWFVDGQIAGFTLKYTNYRYRWTYATIKGSGHSPNE' A
#
# COMPACT_ATOMS: atom_id res chain seq x y z
N MET A 1 -14.16 6.28 17.63
CA MET A 1 -14.43 5.97 16.22
C MET A 1 -13.09 5.83 15.53
N GLU A 2 -12.73 4.61 15.15
CA GLU A 2 -11.49 4.29 14.42
C GLU A 2 -11.77 4.46 12.92
N VAL A 3 -10.95 5.23 12.23
CA VAL A 3 -11.08 5.40 10.77
C VAL A 3 -10.06 4.48 10.09
N ARG A 4 -10.54 3.68 9.14
CA ARG A 4 -9.74 2.77 8.32
C ARG A 4 -9.74 3.23 6.87
N SER A 5 -8.57 3.26 6.25
CA SER A 5 -8.43 3.60 4.83
C SER A 5 -7.35 2.73 4.19
N VAL A 6 -7.57 2.34 2.92
CA VAL A 6 -6.69 1.48 2.12
C VAL A 6 -6.31 2.23 0.86
N CYS A 7 -5.01 2.31 0.56
CA CYS A 7 -4.51 2.84 -0.71
C CYS A 7 -3.77 1.74 -1.46
N ALA A 8 -4.23 1.43 -2.67
CA ALA A 8 -3.63 0.43 -3.53
C ALA A 8 -2.95 1.10 -4.73
N ASN A 9 -1.72 0.69 -5.04
CA ASN A 9 -0.98 1.15 -6.22
C ASN A 9 -0.51 -0.04 -7.08
N ALA A 10 -0.56 0.14 -8.39
CA ALA A 10 0.02 -0.78 -9.36
C ALA A 10 1.54 -0.56 -9.45
N ASP A 11 2.33 -1.64 -9.37
CA ASP A 11 3.80 -1.54 -9.39
C ASP A 11 4.38 -1.19 -10.78
N HIS A 12 3.60 -1.38 -11.85
CA HIS A 12 3.92 -0.97 -13.23
C HIS A 12 3.21 0.31 -13.68
N ASP A 13 2.64 1.08 -12.75
CA ASP A 13 2.12 2.41 -13.03
C ASP A 13 3.27 3.42 -13.25
N LEU A 14 3.46 3.85 -14.50
CA LEU A 14 4.48 4.85 -14.87
C LEU A 14 3.97 6.30 -14.79
N VAL A 15 2.66 6.51 -14.60
CA VAL A 15 2.05 7.85 -14.48
C VAL A 15 2.06 8.31 -13.02
N VAL A 16 1.79 7.41 -12.08
CA VAL A 16 1.99 7.62 -10.63
C VAL A 16 2.86 6.49 -10.09
N PRO A 17 4.19 6.59 -10.21
CA PRO A 17 5.09 5.55 -9.74
C PRO A 17 4.95 5.36 -8.23
N HIS A 18 4.93 4.11 -7.78
CA HIS A 18 4.73 3.77 -6.36
C HIS A 18 5.77 4.44 -5.44
N ILE A 19 6.97 4.74 -5.96
CA ILE A 19 8.04 5.46 -5.27
C ILE A 19 7.58 6.86 -4.85
N SER A 20 6.82 7.57 -5.69
CA SER A 20 6.29 8.90 -5.37
C SER A 20 5.26 8.82 -4.24
N THR A 21 4.42 7.78 -4.25
CA THR A 21 3.47 7.54 -3.17
C THR A 21 4.17 7.17 -1.88
N GLU A 22 5.20 6.30 -1.91
CA GLU A 22 6.02 5.99 -0.73
C GLU A 22 6.72 7.21 -0.15
N TYR A 23 7.28 8.07 -0.99
CA TYR A 23 7.87 9.31 -0.54
C TYR A 23 6.85 10.21 0.15
N TRP A 24 5.65 10.39 -0.44
CA TRP A 24 4.60 11.18 0.19
C TRP A 24 4.16 10.61 1.55
N ILE A 25 4.01 9.28 1.66
CA ILE A 25 3.64 8.61 2.90
C ILE A 25 4.73 8.78 3.97
N SER A 26 6.00 8.68 3.59
CA SER A 26 7.12 8.87 4.52
C SER A 26 7.12 10.28 5.16
N ASN A 27 6.56 11.28 4.46
CA ASN A 27 6.43 12.65 4.97
C ASN A 27 5.26 12.83 5.97
N LEU A 28 4.35 11.85 6.10
CA LEU A 28 3.24 11.92 7.05
C LEU A 28 3.67 11.62 8.50
N ASN A 29 4.94 11.25 8.73
CA ASN A 29 5.51 10.94 10.04
C ASN A 29 4.65 9.93 10.84
N LEU A 30 4.14 8.92 10.13
CA LEU A 30 3.32 7.85 10.69
C LEU A 30 4.22 6.73 11.22
N THR A 31 3.82 6.12 12.34
CA THR A 31 4.51 4.93 12.86
C THR A 31 4.07 3.70 12.06
N ALA A 32 5.05 2.96 11.52
CA ALA A 32 4.78 1.67 10.91
C ALA A 32 4.32 0.69 12.00
N ASP A 33 3.13 0.12 11.80
CA ASP A 33 2.53 -0.92 12.67
C ASP A 33 2.98 -2.31 12.21
N GLU A 34 3.06 -2.50 10.89
CA GLU A 34 3.65 -3.68 10.25
C GLU A 34 4.55 -3.21 9.13
N ASP A 35 5.80 -3.68 9.15
CA ASP A 35 6.78 -3.45 8.09
C ASP A 35 6.38 -4.11 6.76
N TRP A 36 7.10 -3.74 5.70
CA TRP A 36 6.88 -4.19 4.33
C TRP A 36 6.84 -5.72 4.24
N ARG A 37 5.67 -6.27 3.87
CA ARG A 37 5.49 -7.72 3.79
C ARG A 37 4.67 -8.15 2.56
N PRO A 38 4.97 -9.32 1.98
CA PRO A 38 4.18 -9.85 0.88
C PRO A 38 2.79 -10.27 1.36
N TRP A 39 1.79 -10.10 0.49
CA TRP A 39 0.48 -10.72 0.64
C TRP A 39 0.24 -11.70 -0.51
N PHE A 40 -0.52 -12.76 -0.21
CA PHE A 40 -0.65 -13.92 -1.08
C PHE A 40 -2.09 -14.16 -1.52
N VAL A 41 -2.26 -14.56 -2.78
CA VAL A 41 -3.50 -15.13 -3.34
C VAL A 41 -3.12 -16.46 -3.95
N ASP A 42 -3.83 -17.52 -3.58
CA ASP A 42 -3.59 -18.90 -4.06
C ASP A 42 -2.12 -19.38 -3.94
N GLY A 43 -1.44 -18.96 -2.87
CA GLY A 43 -0.04 -19.32 -2.61
C GLY A 43 0.99 -18.55 -3.44
N GLN A 44 0.56 -17.62 -4.30
CA GLN A 44 1.43 -16.73 -5.06
C GLN A 44 1.47 -15.34 -4.45
N ILE A 45 2.61 -14.65 -4.55
CA ILE A 45 2.76 -13.26 -4.10
C ILE A 45 1.93 -12.37 -5.02
N ALA A 46 0.83 -11.85 -4.50
CA ALA A 46 -0.06 -10.93 -5.20
C ALA A 46 0.39 -9.47 -5.07
N GLY A 47 1.26 -9.16 -4.10
CA GLY A 47 1.91 -7.86 -3.96
C GLY A 47 2.47 -7.67 -2.55
N PHE A 48 2.66 -6.41 -2.15
CA PHE A 48 3.19 -6.06 -0.82
C PHE A 48 2.23 -5.16 -0.06
N THR A 49 2.26 -5.21 1.26
CA THR A 49 1.51 -4.29 2.11
C THR A 49 2.42 -3.64 3.13
N LEU A 50 2.08 -2.41 3.48
CA LEU A 50 2.67 -1.66 4.58
C LEU A 50 1.55 -1.06 5.41
N LYS A 51 1.58 -1.28 6.74
CA LYS A 51 0.54 -0.74 7.62
C LYS A 51 1.11 0.34 8.51
N TYR A 52 0.35 1.41 8.60
CA TYR A 52 0.62 2.53 9.48
C TYR A 52 -0.49 2.65 10.51
N THR A 53 -0.08 2.92 11.75
CA THR A 53 -1.00 3.20 12.84
C THR A 53 -0.67 4.55 13.45
N ASN A 54 -1.71 5.28 13.82
CA ASN A 54 -1.62 6.44 14.68
C ASN A 54 -2.85 6.40 15.61
N TYR A 55 -2.82 7.09 16.74
CA TYR A 55 -3.79 6.98 17.85
C TYR A 55 -5.29 6.92 17.47
N ARG A 56 -5.68 7.46 16.31
CA ARG A 56 -7.07 7.46 15.82
C ARG A 56 -7.27 6.87 14.41
N TYR A 57 -6.20 6.49 13.71
CA TYR A 57 -6.23 6.13 12.29
C TYR A 57 -5.41 4.88 12.02
N ARG A 58 -5.99 3.95 11.25
CA ARG A 58 -5.25 2.83 10.65
C ARG A 58 -5.25 2.99 9.15
N TRP A 59 -4.06 3.01 8.57
CA TRP A 59 -3.86 3.19 7.15
C TRP A 59 -3.06 2.02 6.58
N THR A 60 -3.58 1.38 5.54
CA THR A 60 -2.92 0.25 4.88
C THR A 60 -2.58 0.63 3.46
N TYR A 61 -1.30 0.60 3.14
CA TYR A 61 -0.80 0.70 1.79
C TYR A 61 -0.64 -0.70 1.21
N ALA A 62 -1.08 -0.90 -0.03
CA ALA A 62 -0.93 -2.16 -0.75
C ALA A 62 -0.38 -1.90 -2.15
N THR A 63 0.54 -2.74 -2.61
CA THR A 63 0.92 -2.84 -4.01
C THR A 63 0.30 -4.11 -4.61
N ILE A 64 -0.01 -4.07 -5.89
CA ILE A 64 -0.44 -5.24 -6.67
C ILE A 64 0.65 -5.55 -7.68
N LYS A 65 1.24 -6.74 -7.57
CA LYS A 65 2.35 -7.18 -8.40
C LYS A 65 1.86 -7.50 -9.83
N GLY A 66 2.40 -6.80 -10.83
CA GLY A 66 2.09 -7.04 -12.24
C GLY A 66 0.82 -6.36 -12.77
N SER A 67 0.23 -5.44 -12.00
CA SER A 67 -0.92 -4.62 -12.46
C SER A 67 -0.44 -3.31 -13.07
N GLY A 68 -1.08 -2.85 -14.16
CA GLY A 68 -0.95 -1.49 -14.69
C GLY A 68 -1.96 -0.52 -14.06
N HIS A 69 -2.12 0.69 -14.63
CA HIS A 69 -2.94 1.83 -14.15
C HIS A 69 -4.41 1.49 -13.79
N SER A 70 -4.91 0.34 -14.24
CA SER A 70 -6.25 -0.17 -13.95
C SER A 70 -6.18 -1.69 -13.77
N PRO A 71 -6.31 -2.21 -12.54
CA PRO A 71 -6.69 -3.60 -12.33
C PRO A 71 -8.10 -3.76 -12.91
N ASN A 72 -8.30 -4.69 -13.84
CA ASN A 72 -9.64 -4.98 -14.34
C ASN A 72 -10.53 -5.49 -13.19
N GLU A 73 -11.82 -5.13 -13.28
CA GLU A 73 -12.91 -5.40 -12.33
C GLU A 73 -13.02 -6.87 -11.86
#